data_AF-A0A257PE65-F1
#
_entry.id   AF-A0A257PE65-F1
#
_cell.length_a   1.000
_cell.length_b   1.000
_cell.length_c   1.000
_cell.angle_alpha   90.00
_cell.angle_beta   90.00
_cell.angle_gamma   90.00
#
_symmetry.space_group_name_H-M   'P 1'
#
loop_
_entity.id
_entity.type
_entity.pdbx_description
1 polymer ?
#
loop_
_entity_poly.entity_id
_entity_poly.type
_entity_poly.pdbx_seq_one_letter_code
_entity_poly.pdbx_strand_id
1 'polypeptide(L)' 'MSREILMLVDALAREKNVDREVVFGAVEAALASATKRLYEGEADVRVQIDRDTGE' A
#
# COMPACT_ATOMS: atom_id res chain seq x y z
N MET A 1 -14.30 -8.31 -1.29
CA MET A 1 -13.03 -8.35 -2.03
C MET A 1 -11.89 -7.64 -1.29
N SER A 2 -12.14 -6.96 -0.15
CA SER A 2 -11.14 -6.10 0.54
C SER A 2 -10.07 -6.84 1.37
N ARG A 3 -10.20 -8.14 1.62
CA ARG A 3 -9.24 -8.91 2.45
C ARG A 3 -8.02 -9.44 1.69
N GLU A 4 -8.00 -9.35 0.37
CA GLU A 4 -6.87 -9.84 -0.44
C GLU A 4 -5.60 -9.03 -0.19
N ILE A 5 -5.73 -7.71 -0.03
CA ILE A 5 -4.59 -6.82 0.26
C ILE A 5 -3.97 -7.16 1.61
N LEU A 6 -4.81 -7.39 2.64
CA LEU A 6 -4.34 -7.74 3.98
C LEU A 6 -3.58 -9.07 3.96
N MET A 7 -4.09 -10.08 3.24
CA MET A 7 -3.40 -11.37 3.09
C MET A 7 -2.07 -11.25 2.36
N LEU A 8 -1.99 -10.43 1.30
CA LEU A 8 -0.76 -10.18 0.56
C LEU A 8 0.28 -9.49 1.43
N VAL A 9 -0.14 -8.48 2.20
CA VAL A 9 0.71 -7.75 3.13
C VAL A 9 1.23 -8.68 4.23
N ASP A 10 0.38 -9.51 4.83
CA ASP A 10 0.79 -10.47 5.86
C ASP A 10 1.76 -11.54 5.32
N ALA A 11 1.55 -12.01 4.08
CA ALA A 11 2.44 -12.95 3.43
C ALA A 11 3.83 -12.33 3.17
N LEU A 12 3.88 -11.11 2.64
CA LEU A 12 5.13 -10.35 2.39
C LEU A 12 5.88 -10.03 3.69
N ALA A 13 5.14 -9.59 4.71
CA ALA A 13 5.68 -9.30 6.03
C ALA A 13 6.36 -10.53 6.63
N ARG A 14 5.71 -11.70 6.55
CA ARG A 14 6.29 -12.98 6.99
C ARG A 14 7.48 -13.42 6.15
N GLU A 15 7.40 -13.31 4.83
CA GLU A 15 8.46 -13.80 3.94
C GLU A 15 9.76 -13.01 4.12
N LYS A 16 9.66 -11.68 4.24
CA LYS A 16 10.83 -10.80 4.44
C LYS A 16 11.15 -10.57 5.92
N ASN A 17 10.37 -11.13 6.84
CA ASN A 17 10.44 -10.89 8.28
C ASN A 17 10.47 -9.38 8.63
N VAL A 18 9.60 -8.62 7.98
CA VAL A 18 9.45 -7.17 8.14
C VAL A 18 8.11 -6.85 8.77
N ASP A 19 8.02 -5.70 9.44
CA ASP A 19 6.78 -5.28 10.06
C ASP A 19 5.70 -4.97 9.01
N ARG A 20 4.44 -5.25 9.35
CA ARG A 20 3.31 -4.99 8.44
C ARG A 20 3.22 -3.50 8.11
N GLU A 21 3.55 -2.62 9.05
CA GLU A 21 3.59 -1.17 8.80
C GLU A 21 4.57 -0.78 7.70
N VAL A 22 5.72 -1.46 7.60
CA VAL A 22 6.72 -1.19 6.56
C VAL A 22 6.17 -1.60 5.19
N VAL A 23 5.48 -2.74 5.13
CA VAL A 23 4.87 -3.23 3.89
C VAL A 23 3.71 -2.33 3.46
N PHE A 24 2.82 -1.93 4.38
CA PHE A 24 1.75 -0.98 4.07
C PHE A 24 2.29 0.33 3.52
N GLY A 25 3.29 0.93 4.20
CA GLY A 25 3.90 2.16 3.72
C GLY A 25 4.56 2.02 2.34
N ALA A 26 5.16 0.86 2.04
CA ALA A 26 5.71 0.58 0.71
C ALA A 26 4.63 0.46 -0.37
N VAL A 27 3.51 -0.20 -0.07
CA VAL A 27 2.37 -0.34 -0.99
C VAL A 27 1.68 1.00 -1.22
N GLU A 28 1.44 1.77 -0.16
CA GLU A 28 0.88 3.12 -0.22
C GLU A 28 1.75 4.05 -1.07
N ALA A 29 3.07 4.05 -0.85
CA ALA A 29 4.01 4.84 -1.65
C ALA A 29 4.04 4.40 -3.11
N ALA A 30 3.97 3.09 -3.38
CA ALA A 30 3.93 2.57 -4.74
C ALA A 30 2.64 2.98 -5.48
N LEU A 31 1.49 2.89 -4.81
CA LEU A 31 0.19 3.31 -5.36
C LEU A 31 0.12 4.83 -5.55
N ALA A 32 0.62 5.60 -4.58
CA ALA A 32 0.71 7.05 -4.68
C ALA A 32 1.61 7.47 -5.86
N SER A 33 2.76 6.82 -6.02
CA SER A 33 3.68 7.06 -7.14
C SER A 33 3.07 6.65 -8.49
N ALA A 34 2.42 5.49 -8.56
CA ALA A 34 1.73 5.03 -9.76
C ALA A 34 0.63 6.01 -10.17
N THR A 35 -0.23 6.39 -9.22
CA THR A 35 -1.32 7.34 -9.42
C THR A 35 -0.79 8.72 -9.80
N LYS A 36 0.29 9.19 -9.16
CA LYS A 36 0.95 10.45 -9.51
C LYS A 36 1.41 10.49 -10.97
N ARG A 37 1.78 9.36 -11.56
CA ARG A 37 2.13 9.28 -13.00
C ARG A 37 0.93 9.37 -13.94
N LEU A 38 -0.28 9.06 -13.48
CA LEU A 38 -1.51 9.21 -14.26
C LEU A 38 -2.00 10.67 -14.30
N TYR A 39 -1.63 11.49 -13.32
CA TYR A 39 -1.96 12.91 -13.30
C TYR A 39 -0.83 13.73 -13.92
N GLU A 40 -1.09 14.41 -15.04
CA GLU A 40 -0.13 15.34 -15.65
C GLU A 40 0.00 16.60 -14.78
N GLY A 41 1.00 16.63 -13.89
CA GLY A 41 1.33 17.77 -13.04
C GLY A 41 1.98 17.38 -11.71
N GLU A 42 2.39 18.37 -10.89
CA GLU A 42 2.80 18.15 -9.50
C GLU A 42 1.56 17.89 -8.62
N ALA A 43 0.94 16.73 -8.79
CA ALA A 43 -0.13 16.27 -7.90
C ALA A 43 0.47 15.68 -6.62
N ASP A 44 0.07 16.19 -5.45
CA ASP A 44 0.33 15.55 -4.16
C ASP A 44 -0.70 14.44 -3.97
N VAL A 45 -0.34 13.22 -4.36
CA VAL A 45 -1.20 12.05 -4.16
C VAL A 45 -0.78 11.36 -2.88
N ARG A 46 -1.73 11.18 -1.98
CA ARG A 46 -1.57 10.36 -0.77
C ARG A 46 -2.54 9.19 -0.84
N VAL A 47 -2.01 8.01 -0.58
CA VAL A 47 -2.80 6.79 -0.46
C VAL A 47 -2.65 6.33 0.98
N GLN A 48 -3.78 6.07 1.63
CA GLN A 48 -3.84 5.43 2.95
C GLN A 48 -4.68 4.18 2.81
N ILE A 49 -4.14 3.08 3.31
CA ILE A 49 -4.84 1.80 3.36
C ILE A 49 -5.32 1.58 4.79
N ASP A 50 -6.61 1.28 4.96
CA ASP A 50 -7.16 0.89 6.24
C ASP A 50 -6.63 -0.50 6.63
N ARG A 51 -6.05 -0.58 7.82
CA ARG A 51 -5.32 -1.77 8.31
C ARG A 51 -6.26 -2.86 8.80
N ASP A 52 -7.51 -2.50 9.10
CA ASP A 52 -8.54 -3.39 9.63
C ASP A 52 -9.41 -3.91 8.48
N THR A 53 -9.74 -3.05 7.51
CA THR A 53 -10.63 -3.39 6.39
C THR A 53 -9.90 -3.72 5.09
N GLY A 54 -8.68 -3.22 4.89
CA GLY A 54 -7.91 -3.37 3.65
C GLY A 54 -8.39 -2.50 2.50
N GLU A 55 -9.14 -1.44 2.79
CA GLU A 55 -9.65 -0.45 1.81
C GLU A 55 -8.69 0.72 1.58
#